data_AF-A0A522XK94-F1
#
_entry.id   AF-A0A522XK94-F1
#
_cell.length_a   1.000
_cell.length_b   1.000
_cell.length_c   1.000
_cell.angle_alpha   90.00
_cell.angle_beta   90.00
_cell.angle_gamma   90.00
#
_symmetry.space_group_name_H-M   'P 1'
#
loop_
_entity.id
_entity.type
_entity.pdbx_description
1 polymer ?
#
loop_
_entity_poly.entity_id
_entity_poly.type
_entity_poly.pdbx_seq_one_letter_code
_entity_poly.pdbx_strand_id
1 'polypeptide(L)'
;MAATLKASMQGLRQVDYARRYKGWLKSSSEWCEAASTSAATLKRFWRRLPVRSQTFIAICEAVEVPWQEVVVAPLSDSSQDS
;
A
#
# COMPACT_ATOMS: atom_id res chain seq x y z
N MET A 1 6.66 6.08 -18.91
CA MET A 1 5.54 5.60 -18.06
C MET A 1 6.00 5.61 -16.62
N ALA A 2 5.21 6.15 -15.69
CA ALA A 2 5.52 6.04 -14.26
C ALA A 2 5.13 4.63 -13.78
N ALA A 3 6.03 3.96 -13.07
CA ALA A 3 5.74 2.65 -12.49
C ALA A 3 4.60 2.77 -11.47
N THR A 4 3.65 1.83 -11.51
CA THR A 4 2.56 1.74 -10.52
C THR A 4 2.64 0.43 -9.77
N LEU A 5 2.38 0.48 -8.46
CA LEU A 5 2.36 -0.66 -7.56
C LEU A 5 0.93 -0.90 -7.07
N LYS A 6 0.64 -2.15 -6.68
CA LYS A 6 -0.64 -2.58 -6.13
C LYS A 6 -0.39 -3.38 -4.87
N ALA A 7 -1.22 -3.18 -3.85
CA ALA A 7 -1.09 -3.89 -2.58
C ALA A 7 -1.64 -5.33 -2.68
N SER A 8 -0.94 -6.27 -2.04
CA SER A 8 -1.40 -7.62 -1.78
C SER A 8 -2.43 -7.62 -0.63
N MET A 9 -3.23 -8.69 -0.53
CA MET A 9 -4.18 -8.81 0.59
C MET A 9 -3.47 -8.91 1.94
N GLN A 10 -2.33 -9.61 1.98
CA GLN A 10 -1.52 -9.74 3.19
C GLN A 10 -0.87 -8.42 3.58
N GLY A 11 -0.31 -7.71 2.60
CA GLY A 11 0.24 -6.37 2.76
C GLY A 11 -0.76 -5.38 3.35
N LEU A 12 -2.00 -5.37 2.84
CA LEU A 12 -3.05 -4.54 3.41
C LEU A 12 -3.36 -4.87 4.86
N ARG A 13 -3.24 -6.13 5.31
CA ARG A 13 -3.42 -6.49 6.72
C ARG A 13 -2.31 -5.95 7.60
N GLN A 14 -1.05 -6.03 7.14
CA GLN A 14 0.09 -5.46 7.86
C GLN A 14 -0.07 -3.94 8.03
N VAL A 15 -0.40 -3.25 6.93
CA VAL A 15 -0.66 -1.80 6.95
C VAL A 15 -1.87 -1.45 7.82
N ASP A 16 -2.94 -2.27 7.81
CA ASP A 16 -4.12 -2.04 8.67
C ASP A 16 -3.81 -2.20 10.16
N TYR A 17 -2.89 -3.10 10.52
CA TYR A 17 -2.41 -3.23 11.89
C TYR A 17 -1.56 -2.03 12.30
N ALA A 18 -0.57 -1.67 11.48
CA ALA A 18 0.36 -0.58 11.78
C ALA A 18 -0.34 0.79 11.90
N ARG A 19 -1.28 1.10 11.00
CA ARG A 19 -2.05 2.35 11.07
C ARG A 19 -2.96 2.41 12.31
N ARG A 20 -3.48 1.27 12.79
CA ARG A 20 -4.26 1.20 14.05
C ARG A 20 -3.38 1.43 15.27
N TYR A 21 -2.13 0.96 15.28
CA TYR A 21 -1.17 1.23 16.36
C TYR A 21 -0.89 2.73 16.51
N LYS A 22 -0.88 3.47 15.40
CA LYS A 22 -0.79 4.95 15.37
C LYS A 22 -2.11 5.66 15.69
N GLY A 23 -3.23 4.93 15.89
CA GLY A 23 -4.55 5.52 16.10
C GLY A 23 -5.20 6.12 14.84
N TRP A 24 -4.64 5.90 13.65
CA TRP A 24 -5.11 6.51 12.41
C TRP A 24 -6.27 5.74 11.78
N LEU A 25 -7.20 6.47 11.16
CA LEU A 25 -8.25 5.91 10.31
C LEU A 25 -7.70 5.57 8.90
N LYS A 26 -8.42 4.74 8.14
CA LYS A 26 -8.01 4.32 6.78
C LYS A 26 -7.82 5.47 5.78
N SER A 27 -8.39 6.63 6.07
CA SER A 27 -8.29 7.84 5.25
C SER A 27 -8.15 9.09 6.12
N SER A 28 -7.41 8.98 7.22
CA SER A 28 -7.21 10.10 8.14
C SER A 28 -6.35 11.19 7.49
N SER A 29 -6.54 12.44 7.93
CA SER A 29 -5.74 13.57 7.44
C SER A 29 -4.28 13.43 7.83
N GLU A 30 -3.99 12.90 9.02
CA GLU A 30 -2.63 12.66 9.52
C GLU A 30 -1.86 11.72 8.61
N TRP A 31 -2.50 10.65 8.12
CA TRP A 31 -1.85 9.74 7.19
C TRP A 31 -1.71 10.34 5.79
N CYS A 32 -2.67 11.17 5.36
CA CYS A 32 -2.55 11.91 4.09
C CYS A 32 -1.34 12.86 4.13
N GLU A 33 -1.17 13.59 5.22
CA GLU A 33 -0.05 14.51 5.44
C GLU A 33 1.28 13.76 5.51
N ALA A 34 1.36 12.71 6.34
CA ALA A 34 2.58 11.91 6.51
C ALA A 34 3.05 11.27 5.20
N ALA A 35 2.12 10.82 4.35
CA ALA A 35 2.43 10.21 3.06
C ALA A 35 2.40 11.20 1.88
N SER A 36 2.23 12.51 2.14
CA SER A 36 2.10 13.58 1.12
C SER A 36 1.13 13.20 0.00
N THR A 37 -0.05 12.70 0.38
CA THR A 37 -1.05 12.14 -0.53
C THR A 37 -2.46 12.58 -0.16
N SER A 38 -3.47 12.07 -0.88
CA SER A 38 -4.88 12.38 -0.65
C SER A 38 -5.67 11.19 -0.11
N ALA A 39 -6.79 11.47 0.55
CA ALA A 39 -7.75 10.44 0.97
C ALA A 39 -8.28 9.60 -0.22
N ALA A 40 -8.37 10.19 -1.42
CA ALA A 40 -8.73 9.48 -2.63
C ALA A 40 -7.66 8.45 -3.02
N THR A 41 -6.38 8.80 -2.89
CA THR A 41 -5.26 7.87 -3.13
C THR A 41 -5.23 6.76 -2.09
N LEU A 42 -5.45 7.06 -0.80
CA LEU A 42 -5.55 6.03 0.24
C LEU A 42 -6.71 5.06 -0.04
N LYS A 43 -7.87 5.57 -0.47
CA LYS A 43 -8.99 4.71 -0.91
C LYS A 43 -8.59 3.81 -2.09
N ARG A 44 -7.81 4.29 -3.06
CA ARG A 44 -7.27 3.45 -4.16
C ARG A 44 -6.34 2.36 -3.63
N PHE A 45 -5.44 2.71 -2.73
CA PHE A 45 -4.53 1.78 -2.08
C PHE A 45 -5.30 0.65 -1.37
N TRP A 46 -6.30 0.98 -0.56
CA TRP A 46 -7.16 0.02 0.14
C TRP A 46 -7.99 -0.86 -0.80
N ARG A 47 -8.42 -0.32 -1.95
CA ARG A 47 -9.14 -1.06 -2.99
C ARG A 47 -8.20 -1.91 -3.85
N ARG A 48 -6.90 -1.95 -3.56
CA ARG A 48 -5.88 -2.65 -4.35
C ARG A 48 -5.91 -2.18 -5.81
N LEU A 49 -6.12 -0.89 -6.03
CA LEU A 49 -5.96 -0.28 -7.35
C LEU A 49 -4.49 0.16 -7.53
N PRO A 50 -3.97 0.20 -8.77
CA PRO A 50 -2.63 0.71 -9.01
C PRO A 50 -2.45 2.15 -8.50
N VAL A 51 -1.36 2.36 -7.77
CA VAL A 51 -0.92 3.67 -7.24
C VAL A 51 0.51 3.91 -7.74
N ARG A 52 0.88 5.17 -8.01
CA ARG A 52 2.26 5.52 -8.41
C ARG A 52 3.25 4.98 -7.38
N SER A 53 4.35 4.39 -7.83
CA SER A 53 5.35 3.73 -6.97
C SER A 53 5.80 4.61 -5.80
N GLN A 54 6.19 5.86 -6.07
CA GLN A 54 6.62 6.80 -5.03
C GLN A 54 5.54 7.02 -3.96
N THR A 55 4.29 7.18 -4.38
CA THR A 55 3.16 7.38 -3.46
C THR A 55 2.82 6.11 -2.69
N PHE A 56 2.95 4.94 -3.32
CA PHE A 56 2.78 3.65 -2.65
C PHE A 56 3.82 3.46 -1.55
N ILE A 57 5.09 3.76 -1.86
CA ILE A 57 6.21 3.70 -0.91
C ILE A 57 5.95 4.65 0.27
N ALA A 58 5.60 5.91 0.00
CA ALA A 58 5.30 6.89 1.04
C ALA A 58 4.13 6.49 1.95
N ILE A 59 3.08 5.85 1.40
CA ILE A 59 1.95 5.33 2.19
C ILE A 59 2.42 4.26 3.19
N CYS A 60 3.30 3.36 2.76
CA CYS A 60 3.85 2.29 3.58
C CYS A 60 4.85 2.81 4.61
N GLU A 61 5.75 3.72 4.23
CA GLU A 61 6.74 4.34 5.12
C GLU A 61 6.08 5.16 6.24
N ALA A 62 4.99 5.88 5.95
CA ALA A 62 4.25 6.64 6.96
C ALA A 62 3.72 5.78 8.12
N VAL A 63 3.50 4.49 7.87
CA VAL A 63 3.08 3.51 8.88
C VAL A 63 4.20 2.56 9.30
N GLU A 64 5.45 2.84 8.90
CA GLU A 64 6.65 2.05 9.24
C GLU A 64 6.57 0.58 8.78
N VAL A 65 5.93 0.34 7.63
CA VAL A 65 5.85 -1.00 7.02
C VAL A 65 6.69 -1.02 5.75
N PRO A 66 7.59 -2.02 5.56
CA PRO A 66 8.38 -2.13 4.32
C PRO A 66 7.47 -2.40 3.12
N TRP A 67 7.49 -1.51 2.14
CA TRP A 67 6.57 -1.56 0.99
C TRP A 67 6.70 -2.85 0.15
N GLN A 68 7.88 -3.48 0.17
CA GLN A 68 8.18 -4.73 -0.52
C GLN A 68 7.37 -5.91 0.01
N GLU A 69 6.99 -5.90 1.30
CA GLU A 69 6.08 -6.89 1.87
C GLU A 69 4.61 -6.58 1.53
N VAL A 70 4.32 -5.32 1.19
CA VAL A 70 2.96 -4.85 0.94
C VAL A 70 2.55 -5.06 -0.51
N VAL A 71 3.48 -4.89 -1.45
CA VAL A 71 3.20 -5.00 -2.89
C VAL A 71 2.79 -6.43 -3.27
N VAL A 72 1.93 -6.55 -4.29
CA VAL A 72 1.71 -7.85 -4.95
C VAL A 72 3.05 -8.25 -5.56
N ALA A 73 3.63 -9.37 -5.09
CA ALA A 73 4.76 -9.97 -5.77
C ALA A 73 4.40 -10.17 -7.24
N PRO A 74 5.32 -9.91 -8.20
CA PRO A 74 5.10 -10.40 -9.55
C PRO A 74 4.83 -11.90 -9.40
N LEU A 75 3.65 -12.34 -9.83
CA LEU A 75 3.33 -13.76 -9.86
C LEU A 75 4.52 -14.42 -10.56
N SER A 76 5.34 -15.16 -9.82
CA SER A 76 6.15 -16.19 -10.41
C SER A 76 5.13 -17.13 -11.01
N ASP A 77 4.88 -16.93 -12.31
CA ASP A 77 4.16 -17.86 -13.16
C ASP A 77 5.01 -19.13 -13.19
N SER A 78 4.87 -19.92 -12.14
CA SER A 78 5.23 -21.33 -12.10
C SER A 78 3.94 -22.10 -12.27
N SER A 79 3.28 -21.89 -13.40
CA SER A 79 2.42 -22.88 -14.05
C SER A 79 3.22 -23.56 -15.16
N GLN A 80 4.24 -24.34 -14.76
CA GLN A 80 4.57 -25.54 -15.53
C GLN A 80 3.48 -26.56 -15.19
N ASP A 81 2.40 -26.50 -15.97
CA ASP A 81 1.49 -27.63 -16.16
C ASP A 81 2.29 -28.76 -16.84
N SER A 82 2.27 -29.95 -16.25
CA SER A 82 2.87 -31.19 -16.77
C SER A 82 1.78 -32.23 -16.92
#